data_AF-A0A1Q5XE75-F1
#
_entry.id   AF-A0A1Q5XE75-F1
#
_cell.length_a   1.000
_cell.length_b   1.000
_cell.length_c   1.000
_cell.angle_alpha   90.00
_cell.angle_beta   90.00
_cell.angle_gamma   90.00
#
_symmetry.space_group_name_H-M   'P 1'
#
loop_
_entity.id
_entity.type
_entity.pdbx_description
1 polymer ?
#
loop_
_entity_poly.entity_id
_entity_poly.type
_entity_poly.pdbx_seq_one_letter_code
_entity_poly.pdbx_strand_id
1 'polypeptide(L)'
;MTQAIHFYILAVMVGLVQGGSQSISRSLLSDLMQLKRTGEFFGFVNITSKFSSIFAPFVFELVGQFTGNPRLGILSLLLFFGLGL
;
A
#
# COMPACT_ATOMS: atom_id res chain seq x y z
N MET A 1 -23.35 3.29 5.54
CA MET A 1 -23.06 2.52 4.31
C MET A 1 -24.01 1.33 4.30
N THR A 2 -25.26 1.53 3.90
CA THR A 2 -26.37 0.58 4.18
C THR A 2 -26.77 -0.28 2.98
N GLN A 3 -26.07 -0.19 1.84
CA GLN A 3 -26.35 -0.99 0.65
C GLN A 3 -25.11 -1.72 0.15
N ALA A 4 -25.19 -3.05 0.04
CA ALA A 4 -24.09 -3.92 -0.38
C ALA A 4 -23.50 -3.51 -1.74
N ILE A 5 -24.33 -2.97 -2.65
CA ILE A 5 -23.91 -2.50 -3.97
C ILE A 5 -22.86 -1.39 -3.88
N HIS A 6 -23.02 -0.43 -2.96
CA HIS A 6 -22.07 0.68 -2.82
C HIS A 6 -20.70 0.17 -2.35
N PHE A 7 -20.69 -0.84 -1.47
CA PHE A 7 -19.47 -1.50 -1.02
C PHE A 7 -18.75 -2.21 -2.19
N TYR A 8 -19.49 -2.98 -2.99
CA TYR A 8 -18.90 -3.68 -4.13
C TYR A 8 -18.34 -2.73 -5.19
N ILE A 9 -19.04 -1.64 -5.50
CA ILE A 9 -18.54 -0.61 -6.44
C ILE A 9 -17.23 -0.01 -5.93
N LEU A 10 -17.17 0.38 -4.65
CA LEU A 10 -15.95 0.91 -4.05
C LEU A 10 -14.82 -0.12 -4.04
N ALA A 11 -15.11 -1.39 -3.71
CA ALA A 11 -14.12 -2.45 -3.71
C ALA A 11 -13.51 -2.68 -5.11
N VAL A 12 -14.34 -2.65 -6.16
CA VAL A 12 -13.88 -2.75 -7.55
C VAL A 12 -13.02 -1.55 -7.94
N MET A 13 -13.45 -0.33 -7.60
CA MET A 13 -12.68 0.89 -7.89
C MET A 13 -11.32 0.87 -7.19
N VAL A 14 -11.29 0.54 -5.90
CA VAL A 14 -10.04 0.46 -5.12
C VAL A 14 -9.13 -0.63 -5.68
N GLY A 15 -9.67 -1.81 -5.99
CA GLY A 15 -8.90 -2.93 -6.55
C GLY A 15 -8.29 -2.59 -7.90
N LEU A 16 -9.03 -1.90 -8.77
CA LEU A 16 -8.55 -1.48 -10.09
C LEU A 16 -7.39 -0.48 -9.97
N VAL A 17 -7.53 0.52 -9.09
CA VAL A 17 -6.47 1.54 -8.87
C VAL A 17 -5.24 0.91 -8.20
N GLN A 18 -5.41 0.12 -7.15
CA GLN A 18 -4.29 -0.54 -6.47
C GLN A 18 -3.56 -1.54 -7.38
N GLY A 19 -4.29 -2.36 -8.14
CA GLY A 19 -3.70 -3.30 -9.09
C GLY A 19 -2.95 -2.62 -10.24
N GLY A 20 -3.51 -1.54 -10.79
CA GLY A 20 -2.86 -0.74 -11.81
C GLY A 20 -1.57 -0.09 -11.32
N SER A 21 -1.61 0.56 -10.15
CA SER A 21 -0.44 1.20 -9.53
C SER A 21 0.69 0.19 -9.26
N GLN A 22 0.37 -0.98 -8.68
CA GLN A 22 1.37 -2.01 -8.42
C GLN A 22 1.98 -2.60 -9.71
N SER A 23 1.19 -2.73 -10.77
CA SER A 23 1.68 -3.24 -12.06
C SER A 23 2.65 -2.26 -12.72
N ILE A 24 2.31 -0.97 -12.73
CA ILE A 24 3.16 0.10 -13.28
C ILE A 24 4.47 0.20 -12.49
N SER A 25 4.40 0.20 -11.15
CA SER A 25 5.59 0.26 -10.30
C SER A 25 6.58 -0.87 -10.59
N ARG A 26 6.10 -2.11 -10.75
CA ARG A 26 6.95 -3.26 -11.09
C ARG A 26 7.56 -3.17 -12.48
N SER A 27 6.79 -2.69 -13.47
CA SER A 27 7.29 -2.48 -14.83
C SER A 27 8.39 -1.42 -14.86
N LEU A 28 8.16 -0.27 -14.22
CA LEU A 28 9.15 0.79 -14.11
C LEU A 28 10.41 0.34 -13.37
N LEU A 29 10.24 -0.42 -12.28
CA LEU A 29 11.36 -0.96 -11.52
C LEU A 29 12.17 -1.96 -12.36
N SER A 30 11.52 -2.79 -13.19
CA SER A 30 12.22 -3.68 -14.11
C SER A 30 13.03 -2.93 -15.18
N ASP A 31 12.54 -1.76 -15.63
CA ASP A 31 13.20 -0.93 -16.64
C ASP A 31 14.38 -0.11 -16.06
N LEU A 32 14.26 0.31 -14.80
CA LEU A 32 15.31 1.05 -14.07
C LEU A 32 16.47 0.16 -13.58
N MET A 33 16.33 -1.16 -13.64
CA MET A 33 17.33 -2.08 -13.10
C MET A 33 18.52 -2.28 -14.04
N GLN A 34 19.72 -2.06 -13.50
CA GLN A 34 20.96 -2.37 -14.19
C GLN A 34 21.11 -3.90 -14.34
N LEU A 35 21.24 -4.38 -15.59
CA LEU A 35 21.31 -5.82 -15.95
C LEU A 35 22.34 -6.64 -15.15
N LYS A 36 23.35 -5.98 -14.57
CA LYS A 36 24.44 -6.64 -13.83
C LYS A 36 24.13 -6.89 -12.35
N ARG A 37 23.09 -6.26 -11.78
CA ARG A 37 22.75 -6.30 -10.34
C ARG A 37 21.25 -6.44 -10.06
N THR A 38 20.48 -6.91 -11.04
CA THR A 38 19.01 -7.03 -10.96
C THR A 38 18.53 -7.75 -9.70
N GLY A 39 19.21 -8.83 -9.28
CA GLY A 39 18.85 -9.60 -8.08
C GLY A 39 19.03 -8.84 -6.76
N GLU A 40 20.10 -8.04 -6.61
CA GLU A 40 20.34 -7.26 -5.38
C GLU A 40 19.33 -6.11 -5.24
N PHE A 41 19.03 -5.41 -6.33
CA PHE A 41 18.02 -4.35 -6.35
C PHE A 41 16.61 -4.90 -6.11
N PHE A 42 16.26 -6.05 -6.69
CA PHE A 42 14.94 -6.67 -6.45
C PHE A 42 14.82 -7.14 -5.01
N GLY A 43 15.90 -7.71 -4.45
CA GLY A 43 15.98 -8.08 -3.04
C GLY A 43 15.73 -6.90 -2.11
N PHE A 44 16.41 -5.77 -2.34
CA PHE A 44 16.26 -4.57 -1.51
C PHE A 44 14.84 -3.97 -1.57
N VAL A 45 14.26 -3.84 -2.78
CA VAL A 45 12.89 -3.32 -2.95
C VAL A 45 11.86 -4.26 -2.33
N ASN A 46 12.03 -5.57 -2.49
CA ASN A 46 11.12 -6.57 -1.92
C ASN A 46 11.15 -6.56 -0.39
N ILE A 47 12.33 -6.41 0.21
CA ILE A 47 12.49 -6.30 1.67
C ILE A 47 11.82 -5.00 2.17
N THR A 48 12.10 -3.86 1.54
CA THR A 48 11.50 -2.56 1.90
C THR A 48 9.97 -2.58 1.80
N SER A 49 9.43 -3.18 0.73
CA SER A 49 7.97 -3.32 0.54
C SER A 49 7.33 -4.23 1.59
N LYS A 50 8.00 -5.33 1.97
CA LYS A 50 7.53 -6.21 3.07
C LYS A 50 7.50 -5.50 4.41
N PHE A 51 8.52 -4.71 4.75
CA PHE A 51 8.51 -3.91 5.97
C PHE A 51 7.35 -2.92 5.98
N SER A 52 7.13 -2.23 4.86
CA SER A 52 6.02 -1.28 4.71
C SER A 52 4.65 -1.95 4.92
N SER A 53 4.49 -3.16 4.38
CA SER A 53 3.27 -3.96 4.54
C SER A 53 3.02 -4.43 5.99
N ILE A 54 4.06 -4.47 6.84
CA ILE A 54 3.95 -4.83 8.26
C ILE A 54 3.73 -3.59 9.13
N PHE A 55 4.50 -2.52 8.87
CA PHE A 55 4.42 -1.28 9.65
C PHE A 55 3.13 -0.50 9.42
N ALA A 56 2.59 -0.50 8.19
CA ALA A 56 1.36 0.24 7.88
C ALA A 56 0.13 -0.25 8.68
N PRO A 57 -0.21 -1.56 8.71
CA PRO A 57 -1.28 -2.08 9.57
C PRO A 57 -1.00 -1.87 11.05
N PHE A 58 0.26 -2.04 11.49
CA PHE A 58 0.63 -1.86 12.89
C PHE A 58 0.34 -0.43 13.37
N VAL A 59 0.74 0.58 12.60
CA VAL A 59 0.48 1.99 12.94
C VAL A 59 -1.00 2.32 12.79
N PHE A 60 -1.69 1.81 11.77
CA PHE A 60 -3.14 1.98 11.62
C PHE A 60 -3.90 1.48 12.86
N GLU A 61 -3.57 0.27 13.33
CA GLU A 61 -4.23 -0.34 14.47
C GLU A 61 -3.87 0.37 15.77
N LEU A 62 -2.62 0.77 15.94
CA LEU A 62 -2.16 1.53 17.11
C LEU A 62 -2.91 2.88 17.21
N VAL A 63 -2.99 3.64 16.12
CA VAL A 63 -3.76 4.90 16.07
C VAL A 63 -5.26 4.64 16.29
N GLY A 64 -5.80 3.57 15.71
CA GLY A 64 -7.19 3.15 15.89
C GLY A 64 -7.53 2.84 17.35
N GLN A 65 -6.66 2.12 18.06
CA GLN A 65 -6.87 1.78 19.47
C GLN A 65 -6.73 3.00 20.39
N PHE A 66 -5.71 3.86 20.18
CA PHE A 66 -5.54 5.07 21.00
C PHE A 66 -6.69 6.07 20.84
N THR A 67 -7.26 6.16 19.63
CA THR A 67 -8.29 7.15 19.33
C THR A 67 -9.71 6.63 19.57
N GLY A 68 -9.89 5.30 19.65
CA GLY A 68 -11.20 4.65 19.76
C GLY A 68 -12.12 4.86 18.55
N ASN A 69 -11.66 5.58 17.51
CA ASN A 69 -12.42 5.90 16.31
C ASN A 69 -11.68 5.42 15.04
N PRO A 70 -12.22 4.43 14.32
CA PRO A 70 -11.57 3.85 13.15
C PRO A 70 -11.38 4.85 12.00
N ARG A 71 -12.13 5.95 11.96
CA ARG A 71 -11.97 7.00 10.94
C ARG A 71 -10.63 7.72 11.05
N LEU A 72 -10.15 7.94 12.29
CA LEU A 72 -8.86 8.58 12.53
C LEU A 72 -7.69 7.62 12.26
N GLY A 73 -7.91 6.30 12.44
CA GLY A 73 -7.00 5.28 11.91
C GLY A 73 -6.87 5.34 10.39
N ILE A 74 -7.98 5.46 9.64
CA ILE A 74 -7.92 5.57 8.17
C ILE A 74 -7.09 6.80 7.75
N LEU A 75 -7.17 7.89 8.50
CA LEU A 75 -6.40 9.10 8.21
C LEU A 75 -4.88 8.92 8.37
N SER A 76 -4.43 8.03 9.27
CA SER A 76 -2.99 7.76 9.42
C SER A 76 -2.38 7.05 8.21
N LEU A 77 -3.18 6.36 7.39
CA LEU A 77 -2.71 5.77 6.13
C LEU A 77 -2.29 6.81 5.09
N LEU A 78 -2.82 8.05 5.15
CA LEU A 78 -2.36 9.13 4.27
C LEU A 78 -0.88 9.46 4.49
N LEU A 79 -0.39 9.27 5.71
CA LEU A 79 1.01 9.49 6.06
C LEU A 79 1.91 8.46 5.38
N PHE A 80 1.48 7.20 5.31
CA PHE A 80 2.18 6.14 4.58
C PHE A 80 2.15 6.38 3.06
N PHE A 81 0.99 6.76 2.52
CA PHE A 81 0.86 7.14 1.11
C PHE A 81 1.78 8.32 0.74
N GLY A 82 1.90 9.33 1.59
CA GLY A 82 2.79 10.47 1.38
C GLY A 82 4.28 10.10 1.39
N LEU A 83 4.65 9.06 2.13
CA LEU A 83 6.01 8.49 2.15
C LEU A 83 6.25 7.50 1.00
N GLY A 84 5.24 7.23 0.16
CA GLY A 84 5.34 6.30 -0.97
C GLY A 84 5.37 4.82 -0.56
N LEU A 85 4.82 4.50 0.62
CA LEU A 85 4.70 3.14 1.18
C LEU A 85 3.28 2.60 1.02
#